data_AF-A0A0A1X481-F1
#
_entry.id   AF-A0A0A1X481-F1
#
_cell.length_a   1.000
_cell.length_b   1.000
_cell.length_c   1.000
_cell.angle_alpha   90.00
_cell.angle_beta   90.00
_cell.angle_gamma   90.00
#
_symmetry.space_group_name_H-M   'P 1'
#
loop_
_entity.id
_entity.type
_entity.pdbx_description
1 polymer ?
#
loop_
_entity_poly.entity_id
_entity_poly.type
_entity_poly.pdbx_seq_one_letter_code
_entity_poly.pdbx_strand_id
1 'polypeptide(L)'
;MFSLDKHIHRSPRGQRRSSHLAHSLLLCTLLALMFCLHVSADDLRAYKYVSRARERQLENLAKRINESVNPNRYPCESFYDYVCSYSKPLFTILGHLPELDDIMKLSTELQQDPEKFTAKDKMLTFFVSCTAKKLLEDCYRETFEYFKPVFGYIINKNHIGGNSVEHQTFLQLLDTFLYKAAQTHNFIHHPIRHRLLTLKEKFRMPQLYFRPHELSEEYEPLMMYPESYKHNVRNLELHRRRNSTYELGVERIMLDWTLYLYQSRNMPMSYYYPTLNVHLWMTLYNTTERDREPKRVHELAECLKLPPYVHVLDEARVLALVYLKAFQNAWVDYSTWIKPDRASINNEIYEHENRILSRYKLDNKKVFFILYARNFCEFGKELSENIFYLGMKQNRDFADSFDCVFAPEPRLPCNV
;
A
#
# COMPACT_ATOMS: atom_id res chain seq x y z
N MET A 1 57.26 -3.05 64.02
CA MET A 1 58.71 -2.81 63.84
C MET A 1 59.30 -4.09 63.27
N PHE A 2 59.90 -3.99 62.08
CA PHE A 2 60.86 -4.94 61.47
C PHE A 2 60.37 -6.39 61.19
N SER A 3 60.79 -7.12 60.18
CA SER A 3 61.66 -6.93 59.00
C SER A 3 61.81 -8.32 58.37
N LEU A 4 61.85 -8.36 57.03
CA LEU A 4 62.70 -9.19 56.14
C LEU A 4 63.18 -10.58 56.66
N ASP A 5 63.25 -11.67 55.92
CA ASP A 5 63.28 -12.00 54.48
C ASP A 5 63.99 -13.38 54.44
N LYS A 6 63.78 -14.16 53.37
CA LYS A 6 64.82 -14.89 52.61
C LYS A 6 64.56 -16.33 52.15
N HIS A 7 64.90 -16.47 50.86
CA HIS A 7 65.41 -17.60 50.08
C HIS A 7 64.38 -18.64 49.60
N ILE A 8 63.92 -18.60 48.34
CA ILE A 8 64.60 -18.88 47.05
C ILE A 8 65.12 -20.32 46.95
N HIS A 9 64.42 -21.15 46.16
CA HIS A 9 65.03 -22.00 45.15
C HIS A 9 64.08 -22.20 43.96
N ARG A 10 64.57 -21.86 42.76
CA ARG A 10 63.98 -22.15 41.45
C ARG A 10 64.20 -23.62 41.09
N SER A 11 63.24 -24.22 40.38
CA SER A 11 63.57 -25.02 39.18
C SER A 11 62.36 -25.14 38.22
N PRO A 12 62.57 -25.21 36.90
CA PRO A 12 61.60 -24.80 35.89
C PRO A 12 61.07 -25.98 35.05
N ARG A 13 59.78 -26.32 35.15
CA ARG A 13 59.10 -27.18 34.16
C ARG A 13 57.61 -26.84 34.09
N GLY A 14 57.16 -26.22 33.00
CA GLY A 14 55.71 -26.03 32.78
C GLY A 14 55.27 -25.02 31.72
N GLN A 15 56.17 -24.26 31.09
CA GLN A 15 55.78 -23.08 30.31
C GLN A 15 55.51 -23.29 28.80
N ARG A 16 55.44 -24.53 28.30
CA ARG A 16 55.17 -24.81 26.87
C ARG A 16 53.78 -25.35 26.53
N ARG A 17 52.98 -25.83 27.50
CA ARG A 17 51.62 -26.36 27.22
C ARG A 17 50.50 -25.33 27.40
N SER A 18 50.69 -24.32 28.24
CA SER A 18 49.69 -23.28 28.51
C SER A 18 49.53 -22.29 27.35
N SER A 19 50.62 -21.93 26.64
CA SER A 19 50.53 -20.98 25.53
C SER A 19 49.78 -21.57 24.33
N HIS A 20 49.99 -22.84 23.97
CA HIS A 20 49.29 -23.46 22.84
C HIS A 20 47.78 -23.60 23.08
N LEU A 21 47.35 -23.90 24.32
CA LEU A 21 45.93 -23.95 24.69
C LEU A 21 45.28 -22.55 24.69
N ALA A 22 45.99 -21.53 25.16
CA ALA A 22 45.51 -20.15 25.11
C ALA A 22 45.38 -19.65 23.66
N HIS A 23 46.33 -19.99 22.79
CA HIS A 23 46.28 -19.62 21.37
C HIS A 23 45.20 -20.40 20.61
N SER A 24 44.98 -21.69 20.92
CA SER A 24 43.89 -22.45 20.29
C SER A 24 42.51 -21.95 20.71
N LEU A 25 42.34 -21.57 21.97
CA LEU A 25 41.09 -20.95 22.46
C LEU A 25 40.86 -19.58 21.82
N LEU A 26 41.88 -18.74 21.69
CA LEU A 26 41.80 -17.46 20.98
C LEU A 26 41.50 -17.63 19.50
N LEU A 27 42.08 -18.64 18.84
CA LEU A 27 41.81 -18.92 17.43
C LEU A 27 40.38 -19.43 17.23
N CYS A 28 39.89 -20.30 18.12
CA CYS A 28 38.51 -20.79 18.10
C CYS A 28 37.50 -19.70 18.41
N THR A 29 37.79 -18.77 19.33
CA THR A 29 36.91 -17.62 19.58
C THR A 29 36.94 -16.62 18.44
N LEU A 30 38.08 -16.37 17.80
CA LEU A 30 38.17 -15.56 16.57
C LEU A 30 37.43 -16.20 15.38
N LEU A 31 37.57 -17.51 15.19
CA LEU A 31 36.83 -18.25 14.17
C LEU A 31 35.32 -18.25 14.47
N ALA A 32 34.92 -18.46 15.74
CA ALA A 32 33.52 -18.37 16.15
C ALA A 32 32.95 -16.95 15.97
N LEU A 33 33.73 -15.90 16.27
CA LEU A 33 33.34 -14.51 16.00
C LEU A 33 33.23 -14.24 14.49
N MET A 34 34.12 -14.78 13.66
CA MET A 34 34.07 -14.65 12.21
C MET A 34 32.87 -15.40 11.58
N PHE A 35 32.47 -16.54 12.15
CA PHE A 35 31.27 -17.27 11.75
C PHE A 35 29.97 -16.66 12.30
N CYS A 36 29.99 -16.08 13.51
CA CYS A 36 28.84 -15.39 14.10
C CYS A 36 28.63 -13.96 13.56
N LEU A 37 29.66 -13.35 12.95
CA LEU A 37 29.60 -12.04 12.28
C LEU A 37 29.56 -12.17 10.75
N HIS A 38 29.11 -13.29 10.20
CA HIS A 38 28.66 -13.36 8.80
C HIS A 38 27.35 -12.58 8.61
N VAL A 39 27.38 -11.27 8.91
CA VAL A 39 26.51 -10.32 8.24
C VAL A 39 27.05 -10.28 6.83
N SER A 40 26.29 -10.84 5.88
CA SER A 40 26.68 -10.81 4.49
C SER A 40 26.97 -9.36 4.08
N ALA A 41 28.01 -9.12 3.30
CA ALA A 41 28.31 -7.77 2.82
C ALA A 41 27.12 -7.13 2.05
N ASP A 42 26.23 -7.98 1.55
CA ASP A 42 24.95 -7.62 0.91
C ASP A 42 23.90 -7.15 1.92
N ASP A 43 23.89 -7.64 3.16
CA ASP A 43 22.99 -7.14 4.20
C ASP A 43 23.44 -5.77 4.73
N LEU A 44 24.75 -5.54 4.85
CA LEU A 44 25.30 -4.23 5.20
C LEU A 44 25.04 -3.16 4.12
N ARG A 45 25.08 -3.54 2.83
CA ARG A 45 24.70 -2.64 1.72
C ARG A 45 23.19 -2.42 1.65
N ALA A 46 22.38 -3.45 1.89
CA ALA A 46 20.92 -3.30 1.89
C ALA A 46 20.39 -2.41 3.02
N TYR A 47 21.01 -2.43 4.21
CA TYR A 47 20.72 -1.48 5.30
C TYR A 47 20.89 0.00 4.92
N LYS A 48 21.66 0.28 3.86
CA LYS A 48 21.83 1.63 3.33
C LYS A 48 20.58 2.16 2.62
N TYR A 49 19.72 1.26 2.11
CA TYR A 49 18.60 1.61 1.23
C TYR A 49 17.23 1.20 1.76
N VAL A 50 17.16 0.17 2.63
CA VAL A 50 15.91 -0.30 3.25
C VAL A 50 15.95 -0.03 4.75
N SER A 51 14.97 0.74 5.26
CA SER A 51 14.88 1.05 6.68
C SER A 51 14.37 -0.17 7.48
N ARG A 52 14.75 -0.28 8.75
CA ARG A 52 14.19 -1.31 9.66
C ARG A 52 12.66 -1.20 9.80
N ALA A 53 12.10 0.00 9.64
CA ALA A 53 10.66 0.18 9.64
C ALA A 53 10.01 -0.47 8.41
N ARG A 54 10.64 -0.35 7.22
CA ARG A 54 10.23 -1.03 5.99
C ARG A 54 10.39 -2.54 6.07
N GLU A 55 11.48 -3.05 6.62
CA GLU A 55 11.64 -4.50 6.86
C GLU A 55 10.49 -5.04 7.73
N ARG A 56 10.17 -4.37 8.84
CA ARG A 56 9.05 -4.75 9.73
C ARG A 56 7.69 -4.69 9.02
N GLN A 57 7.45 -3.65 8.22
CA GLN A 57 6.20 -3.56 7.46
C GLN A 57 6.09 -4.64 6.38
N LEU A 58 7.20 -4.98 5.72
CA LEU A 58 7.23 -6.08 4.76
C LEU A 58 6.94 -7.43 5.42
N GLU A 59 7.52 -7.69 6.60
CA GLU A 59 7.21 -8.90 7.37
C GLU A 59 5.76 -8.94 7.84
N ASN A 60 5.22 -7.82 8.31
CA ASN A 60 3.81 -7.72 8.70
C ASN A 60 2.87 -7.93 7.50
N LEU A 61 3.20 -7.36 6.34
CA LEU A 61 2.48 -7.58 5.09
C LEU A 61 2.51 -9.06 4.69
N ALA A 62 3.68 -9.71 4.75
CA ALA A 62 3.83 -11.12 4.43
C ALA A 62 3.01 -12.03 5.36
N LYS A 63 3.01 -11.74 6.67
CA LYS A 63 2.17 -12.44 7.66
C LYS A 63 0.69 -12.28 7.34
N ARG A 64 0.23 -11.04 7.10
CA ARG A 64 -1.17 -10.77 6.72
C ARG A 64 -1.52 -11.54 5.44
N ILE A 65 -0.70 -11.47 4.39
CA ILE A 65 -0.90 -12.23 3.14
C ILE A 65 -1.10 -13.71 3.44
N ASN A 66 -0.19 -14.32 4.20
CA ASN A 66 -0.25 -15.73 4.53
C ASN A 66 -1.49 -16.11 5.37
N GLU A 67 -1.98 -15.20 6.22
CA GLU A 67 -3.21 -15.40 7.00
C GLU A 67 -4.49 -15.24 6.18
N SER A 68 -4.46 -14.46 5.08
CA SER A 68 -5.67 -14.18 4.32
C SER A 68 -5.78 -14.94 2.99
N VAL A 69 -4.70 -15.47 2.42
CA VAL A 69 -4.79 -16.36 1.24
C VAL A 69 -5.20 -17.77 1.65
N ASN A 70 -5.93 -18.47 0.79
CA ASN A 70 -6.38 -19.84 1.02
C ASN A 70 -5.41 -20.85 0.38
N PRO A 71 -4.49 -21.45 1.17
CA PRO A 71 -3.49 -22.37 0.61
C PRO A 71 -4.10 -23.68 0.08
N ASN A 72 -5.36 -23.98 0.40
CA ASN A 72 -6.06 -25.16 -0.11
C ASN A 72 -6.70 -24.94 -1.49
N ARG A 73 -6.62 -23.72 -2.03
CA ARG A 73 -7.11 -23.38 -3.37
C ARG A 73 -5.93 -23.20 -4.30
N TYR A 74 -5.99 -23.86 -5.45
CA TYR A 74 -4.92 -23.73 -6.43
C TYR A 74 -5.04 -22.38 -7.17
N PRO A 75 -4.01 -21.50 -7.12
CA PRO A 75 -4.07 -20.17 -7.74
C PRO A 75 -4.42 -20.20 -9.24
N CYS A 76 -4.01 -21.24 -9.95
CA CYS A 76 -4.22 -21.37 -11.39
C CYS A 76 -5.60 -21.96 -11.76
N GLU A 77 -6.34 -22.53 -10.81
CA GLU A 77 -7.73 -22.97 -11.02
C GLU A 77 -8.72 -21.85 -10.71
N SER A 78 -8.54 -21.18 -9.58
CA SER A 78 -9.26 -19.96 -9.26
C SER A 78 -8.43 -19.06 -8.37
N PHE A 79 -7.91 -17.99 -8.96
CA PHE A 79 -7.14 -17.00 -8.21
C PHE A 79 -8.03 -16.24 -7.24
N TYR A 80 -9.30 -16.01 -7.59
CA TYR A 80 -10.27 -15.42 -6.69
C TYR A 80 -10.47 -16.26 -5.44
N ASP A 81 -10.68 -17.58 -5.57
CA ASP A 81 -10.83 -18.42 -4.38
C ASP A 81 -9.52 -18.48 -3.57
N TYR A 82 -8.37 -18.46 -4.23
CA TYR A 82 -7.08 -18.37 -3.57
C TYR A 82 -6.91 -17.07 -2.76
N VAL A 83 -7.25 -15.92 -3.33
CA VAL A 83 -7.02 -14.62 -2.69
C VAL A 83 -8.24 -14.03 -2.00
N CYS A 84 -9.47 -14.52 -2.11
CA CYS A 84 -10.67 -13.86 -1.56
C CYS A 84 -11.47 -14.75 -0.61
N SER A 85 -11.11 -16.02 -0.42
CA SER A 85 -11.87 -16.96 0.43
C SER A 85 -11.90 -16.59 1.91
N TYR A 86 -10.86 -15.93 2.44
CA TYR A 86 -10.83 -15.53 3.85
C TYR A 86 -11.21 -14.06 4.04
N SER A 87 -12.01 -13.82 5.07
CA SER A 87 -12.66 -12.55 5.42
C SER A 87 -11.73 -11.47 5.97
N LYS A 88 -10.43 -11.74 6.09
CA LYS A 88 -9.46 -10.73 6.56
C LYS A 88 -9.00 -9.84 5.39
N PRO A 89 -9.40 -8.56 5.32
CA PRO A 89 -8.86 -7.64 4.32
C PRO A 89 -7.34 -7.49 4.52
N LEU A 90 -6.59 -7.56 3.44
CA LEU A 90 -5.11 -7.51 3.48
C LEU A 90 -4.55 -6.10 3.59
N PHE A 91 -5.30 -5.13 3.06
CA PHE A 91 -4.97 -3.72 3.07
C PHE A 91 -6.23 -2.94 2.69
N THR A 92 -6.12 -1.65 2.88
CA THR A 92 -7.11 -0.66 2.49
C THR A 92 -6.79 -0.17 1.09
N ILE A 93 -7.69 -0.42 0.13
CA ILE A 93 -7.65 0.23 -1.19
C ILE A 93 -7.78 1.75 -0.97
N LEU A 94 -7.37 2.59 -1.93
CA LEU A 94 -7.55 4.06 -1.86
C LEU A 94 -8.92 4.43 -1.26
N GLY A 95 -8.93 5.07 -0.09
CA GLY A 95 -10.15 5.51 0.59
C GLY A 95 -10.79 4.55 1.61
N HIS A 96 -10.23 3.36 1.85
CA HIS A 96 -10.73 2.43 2.87
C HIS A 96 -10.28 2.80 4.30
N LEU A 97 -11.06 2.34 5.27
CA LEU A 97 -10.91 2.59 6.69
C LEU A 97 -9.60 1.98 7.26
N PRO A 98 -8.74 2.75 7.95
CA PRO A 98 -7.54 2.23 8.61
C PRO A 98 -7.85 1.09 9.60
N GLU A 99 -6.81 0.35 10.00
CA GLU A 99 -6.93 -0.63 11.08
C GLU A 99 -7.37 0.06 12.37
N LEU A 100 -8.09 -0.66 13.24
CA LEU A 100 -8.67 -0.06 14.45
C LEU A 100 -7.60 0.60 15.34
N ASP A 101 -6.44 -0.05 15.49
CA ASP A 101 -5.31 0.47 16.27
C ASP A 101 -4.79 1.81 15.71
N ASP A 102 -4.76 1.95 14.38
CA ASP A 102 -4.38 3.20 13.73
C ASP A 102 -5.44 4.29 13.97
N ILE A 103 -6.74 3.95 13.88
CA ILE A 103 -7.82 4.90 14.18
C ILE A 103 -7.77 5.37 15.63
N MET A 104 -7.57 4.45 16.56
CA MET A 104 -7.43 4.76 17.99
C MET A 104 -6.24 5.69 18.22
N LYS A 105 -5.08 5.37 17.63
CA LYS A 105 -3.89 6.23 17.70
C LYS A 105 -4.15 7.63 17.15
N LEU A 106 -4.73 7.74 15.95
CA LEU A 106 -5.05 9.04 15.35
C LEU A 106 -6.06 9.84 16.18
N SER A 107 -7.03 9.16 16.78
CA SER A 107 -8.03 9.79 17.66
C SER A 107 -7.36 10.35 18.91
N THR A 108 -6.42 9.61 19.50
CA THR A 108 -5.61 10.08 20.64
C THR A 108 -4.75 11.28 20.25
N GLU A 109 -4.09 11.24 19.09
CA GLU A 109 -3.30 12.38 18.59
C GLU A 109 -4.17 13.62 18.39
N LEU A 110 -5.38 13.48 17.82
CA LEU A 110 -6.34 14.59 17.67
C LEU A 110 -6.79 15.17 19.01
N GLN A 111 -7.04 14.31 20.01
CA GLN A 111 -7.43 14.74 21.35
C GLN A 111 -6.31 15.49 22.06
N GLN A 112 -5.06 15.07 21.86
CA GLN A 112 -3.87 15.69 22.45
C GLN A 112 -3.40 16.92 21.68
N ASP A 113 -3.88 17.12 20.46
CA ASP A 113 -3.50 18.23 19.63
C ASP A 113 -3.96 19.57 20.23
N PRO A 114 -3.07 20.56 20.42
CA PRO A 114 -3.42 21.82 21.06
C PRO A 114 -4.27 22.75 20.18
N GLU A 115 -4.33 22.53 18.85
CA GLU A 115 -5.09 23.38 17.93
C GLU A 115 -6.59 23.20 18.18
N LYS A 116 -7.29 24.28 18.53
CA LYS A 116 -8.74 24.24 18.78
C LYS A 116 -9.50 24.75 17.56
N PHE A 117 -10.46 23.97 17.08
CA PHE A 117 -11.30 24.34 15.94
C PHE A 117 -12.62 23.57 15.96
N THR A 118 -13.69 24.18 15.42
CA THR A 118 -15.08 23.74 15.61
C THR A 118 -15.32 22.30 15.16
N ALA A 119 -14.74 21.89 14.02
CA ALA A 119 -14.92 20.52 13.52
C ALA A 119 -14.36 19.47 14.49
N LYS A 120 -13.27 19.77 15.20
CA LYS A 120 -12.69 18.88 16.21
C LYS A 120 -13.62 18.73 17.41
N ASP A 121 -14.20 19.82 17.89
CA ASP A 121 -15.13 19.79 19.02
C ASP A 121 -16.42 19.04 18.67
N LYS A 122 -16.92 19.19 17.44
CA LYS A 122 -18.07 18.44 16.89
C LYS A 122 -17.77 16.95 16.76
N MET A 123 -16.56 16.59 16.32
CA MET A 123 -16.10 15.20 16.27
C MET A 123 -16.08 14.57 17.67
N LEU A 124 -15.52 15.27 18.67
CA LEU A 124 -15.48 14.79 20.05
C LEU A 124 -16.89 14.65 20.64
N THR A 125 -17.77 15.60 20.36
CA THR A 125 -19.20 15.54 20.77
C THR A 125 -19.89 14.31 20.16
N PHE A 126 -19.65 14.03 18.87
CA PHE A 126 -20.16 12.83 18.23
C PHE A 126 -19.67 11.56 18.93
N PHE A 127 -18.37 11.45 19.17
CA PHE A 127 -17.75 10.28 19.81
C PHE A 127 -18.34 10.03 21.21
N VAL A 128 -18.52 11.08 22.01
CA VAL A 128 -19.19 10.97 23.33
C VAL A 128 -20.63 10.48 23.17
N SER A 129 -21.40 11.05 22.24
CA SER A 129 -22.78 10.61 22.01
C SER A 129 -22.87 9.14 21.53
N CYS A 130 -21.89 8.70 20.74
CA CYS A 130 -21.83 7.34 20.23
C CYS A 130 -21.52 6.34 21.34
N THR A 131 -20.52 6.61 22.18
CA THR A 131 -20.13 5.69 23.27
C THR A 131 -21.22 5.50 24.32
N ALA A 132 -22.19 6.42 24.39
CA ALA A 132 -23.41 6.23 25.18
C ALA A 132 -24.41 5.21 24.59
N LYS A 133 -24.20 4.72 23.36
CA LYS A 133 -25.13 3.85 22.61
C LYS A 133 -24.52 2.63 21.94
N LYS A 134 -23.23 2.67 21.59
CA LYS A 134 -22.53 1.62 20.84
C LYS A 134 -21.24 1.21 21.53
N LEU A 135 -20.66 0.09 21.07
CA LEU A 135 -19.36 -0.37 21.53
C LEU A 135 -18.28 0.65 21.14
N LEU A 136 -17.21 0.70 21.94
CA LEU A 136 -16.12 1.64 21.75
C LEU A 136 -15.48 1.51 20.35
N GLU A 137 -15.29 0.28 19.88
CA GLU A 137 -14.73 -0.01 18.56
C GLU A 137 -15.58 0.55 17.43
N ASP A 138 -16.91 0.35 17.50
CA ASP A 138 -17.86 0.89 16.52
C ASP A 138 -17.81 2.42 16.50
N CYS A 139 -17.68 3.05 17.67
CA CYS A 139 -17.57 4.50 17.76
C CYS A 139 -16.29 5.06 17.16
N TYR A 140 -15.15 4.38 17.31
CA TYR A 140 -13.94 4.79 16.60
C TYR A 140 -14.13 4.75 15.08
N ARG A 141 -14.72 3.66 14.57
CA ARG A 141 -14.97 3.51 13.12
C ARG A 141 -15.94 4.55 12.59
N GLU A 142 -17.06 4.77 13.29
CA GLU A 142 -18.07 5.74 12.85
C GLU A 142 -17.58 7.18 12.98
N THR A 143 -16.86 7.52 14.05
CA THR A 143 -16.28 8.85 14.20
C THR A 143 -15.28 9.12 13.08
N PHE A 144 -14.44 8.12 12.75
CA PHE A 144 -13.56 8.22 11.59
C PHE A 144 -14.35 8.44 10.30
N GLU A 145 -15.38 7.64 10.04
CA GLU A 145 -16.16 7.74 8.79
C GLU A 145 -16.85 9.09 8.60
N TYR A 146 -17.43 9.67 9.65
CA TYR A 146 -18.11 10.97 9.56
C TYR A 146 -17.17 12.18 9.58
N PHE A 147 -15.97 12.03 10.15
CA PHE A 147 -15.01 13.12 10.34
C PHE A 147 -13.67 12.86 9.64
N LYS A 148 -13.64 12.04 8.57
CA LYS A 148 -12.41 11.75 7.81
C LYS A 148 -11.55 12.98 7.50
N PRO A 149 -12.09 14.15 7.09
CA PRO A 149 -11.29 15.35 6.87
C PRO A 149 -10.50 15.82 8.11
N VAL A 150 -11.07 15.67 9.32
CA VAL A 150 -10.40 15.96 10.59
C VAL A 150 -9.24 14.99 10.85
N PHE A 151 -9.42 13.71 10.48
CA PHE A 151 -8.32 12.75 10.50
C PHE A 151 -7.28 13.06 9.42
N GLY A 152 -7.68 13.55 8.25
CA GLY A 152 -6.78 14.07 7.21
C GLY A 152 -5.88 15.21 7.71
N TYR A 153 -6.44 16.12 8.54
CA TYR A 153 -5.66 17.16 9.21
C TYR A 153 -4.53 16.61 10.07
N ILE A 154 -4.83 15.71 11.03
CA ILE A 154 -3.80 15.20 11.93
C ILE A 154 -2.77 14.33 11.19
N ILE A 155 -3.22 13.61 10.16
CA ILE A 155 -2.36 12.83 9.27
C ILE A 155 -1.36 13.76 8.57
N ASN A 156 -1.84 14.82 7.92
CA ASN A 156 -0.97 15.76 7.23
C ASN A 156 -0.03 16.49 8.18
N LYS A 157 -0.52 16.84 9.37
CA LYS A 157 0.27 17.55 10.38
C LYS A 157 1.42 16.70 10.93
N ASN A 158 1.15 15.44 11.28
CA ASN A 158 2.08 14.61 12.06
C ASN A 158 2.82 13.56 11.24
N HIS A 159 2.25 13.10 10.12
CA HIS A 159 2.70 11.87 9.45
C HIS A 159 3.14 12.10 8.01
N ILE A 160 2.66 13.14 7.32
CA ILE A 160 3.07 13.46 5.95
C ILE A 160 4.04 14.65 5.98
N GLY A 161 5.33 14.33 6.19
CA GLY A 161 6.40 15.31 6.05
C GLY A 161 6.77 15.50 4.57
N GLY A 162 6.98 16.75 4.14
CA GLY A 162 7.42 17.06 2.77
C GLY A 162 8.68 16.29 2.33
N ASN A 163 9.54 15.90 3.29
CA ASN A 163 10.79 15.17 3.08
C ASN A 163 10.73 13.67 3.45
N SER A 164 9.55 13.10 3.74
CA SER A 164 9.48 11.66 4.01
C SER A 164 9.72 10.85 2.73
N VAL A 165 10.33 9.67 2.87
CA VAL A 165 10.63 8.79 1.74
C VAL A 165 9.35 8.33 1.05
N GLU A 166 8.30 8.09 1.83
CA GLU A 166 6.96 7.73 1.36
C GLU A 166 6.38 8.82 0.46
N HIS A 167 6.45 10.07 0.91
CA HIS A 167 5.92 11.20 0.18
C HIS A 167 6.70 11.42 -1.13
N GLN A 168 8.02 11.31 -1.08
CA GLN A 168 8.87 11.37 -2.28
C GLN A 168 8.56 10.23 -3.26
N THR A 169 8.39 9.01 -2.76
CA THR A 169 8.03 7.83 -3.57
C THR A 169 6.68 8.05 -4.27
N PHE A 170 5.70 8.56 -3.55
CA PHE A 170 4.39 8.90 -4.09
C PHE A 170 4.45 9.96 -5.19
N LEU A 171 5.15 11.07 -4.95
CA LEU A 171 5.32 12.12 -5.95
C LEU A 171 6.09 11.62 -7.18
N GLN A 172 7.14 10.81 -6.98
CA GLN A 172 7.91 10.20 -8.07
C GLN A 172 7.05 9.24 -8.92
N LEU A 173 6.18 8.46 -8.30
CA LEU A 173 5.23 7.59 -9.01
C LEU A 173 4.25 8.42 -9.84
N LEU A 174 3.74 9.53 -9.30
CA LEU A 174 2.87 10.44 -10.05
C LEU A 174 3.61 11.11 -11.21
N ASP A 175 4.85 11.56 -11.01
CA ASP A 175 5.67 12.16 -12.08
C ASP A 175 5.95 11.14 -13.20
N THR A 176 6.33 9.92 -12.84
CA THR A 176 6.58 8.83 -13.78
C THR A 176 5.31 8.47 -14.56
N PHE A 177 4.18 8.37 -13.86
CA PHE A 177 2.88 8.13 -14.49
C PHE A 177 2.53 9.25 -15.47
N LEU A 178 2.61 10.51 -15.05
CA LEU A 178 2.29 11.67 -15.90
C LEU A 178 3.16 11.74 -17.16
N TYR A 179 4.44 11.39 -17.03
CA TYR A 179 5.37 11.31 -18.15
C TYR A 179 4.98 10.19 -19.13
N LYS A 180 4.73 8.97 -18.64
CA LYS A 180 4.35 7.82 -19.47
C LYS A 180 2.98 7.99 -20.10
N ALA A 181 2.01 8.47 -19.34
CA ALA A 181 0.69 8.77 -19.84
C ALA A 181 0.75 9.82 -20.95
N ALA A 182 1.63 10.83 -20.88
CA ALA A 182 1.83 11.79 -21.98
C ALA A 182 2.32 11.18 -23.30
N GLN A 183 2.87 9.96 -23.27
CA GLN A 183 3.26 9.23 -24.48
C GLN A 183 2.08 8.47 -25.10
N THR A 184 0.98 8.29 -24.37
CA THR A 184 -0.24 7.67 -24.92
C THR A 184 -1.00 8.67 -25.80
N HIS A 185 -1.45 8.21 -26.97
CA HIS A 185 -2.21 9.03 -27.91
C HIS A 185 -3.43 9.64 -27.20
N ASN A 186 -3.70 10.93 -27.44
CA ASN A 186 -4.76 11.75 -26.84
C ASN A 186 -4.56 12.25 -25.40
N PHE A 187 -3.57 11.77 -24.62
CA PHE A 187 -3.43 12.22 -23.22
C PHE A 187 -2.77 13.58 -23.03
N ILE A 188 -1.89 13.99 -23.96
CA ILE A 188 -1.13 15.25 -23.83
C ILE A 188 -2.05 16.45 -23.57
N HIS A 189 -3.21 16.48 -24.22
CA HIS A 189 -4.21 17.55 -24.12
C HIS A 189 -5.42 17.17 -23.25
N HIS A 190 -5.41 16.00 -22.61
CA HIS A 190 -6.58 15.52 -21.88
C HIS A 190 -6.77 16.25 -20.53
N PRO A 191 -7.99 16.67 -20.15
CA PRO A 191 -8.25 17.43 -18.91
C PRO A 191 -7.74 16.73 -17.65
N ILE A 192 -7.77 15.40 -17.64
CA ILE A 192 -7.31 14.60 -16.50
C ILE A 192 -5.82 14.79 -16.21
N ARG A 193 -4.99 15.07 -17.22
CA ARG A 193 -3.57 15.37 -17.05
C ARG A 193 -3.39 16.66 -16.27
N HIS A 194 -4.15 17.71 -16.64
CA HIS A 194 -4.13 18.98 -15.94
C HIS A 194 -4.59 18.82 -14.48
N ARG A 195 -5.67 18.06 -14.25
CA ARG A 195 -6.16 17.76 -12.90
C ARG A 195 -5.11 17.03 -12.05
N LEU A 196 -4.44 16.02 -12.60
CA LEU A 196 -3.39 15.28 -11.90
C LEU A 196 -2.14 16.13 -11.65
N LEU A 197 -1.76 17.02 -12.58
CA LEU A 197 -0.70 18.00 -12.35
C LEU A 197 -1.05 18.93 -11.20
N THR A 198 -2.28 19.48 -11.17
CA THR A 198 -2.74 20.33 -10.06
C THR A 198 -2.76 19.56 -8.74
N LEU A 199 -3.26 18.32 -8.73
CA LEU A 199 -3.23 17.47 -7.54
C LEU A 199 -1.80 17.19 -7.07
N LYS A 200 -0.87 16.92 -7.98
CA LYS A 200 0.55 16.72 -7.64
C LYS A 200 1.17 17.98 -7.02
N GLU A 201 0.94 19.15 -7.62
CA GLU A 201 1.43 20.42 -7.07
C GLU A 201 0.84 20.71 -5.70
N LYS A 202 -0.42 20.29 -5.48
CA LYS A 202 -0.99 20.27 -4.15
C LYS A 202 -0.14 19.35 -3.26
N PHE A 203 -0.04 18.05 -3.53
CA PHE A 203 0.70 17.16 -2.62
C PHE A 203 2.16 17.56 -2.30
N ARG A 204 2.85 18.40 -3.10
CA ARG A 204 4.14 19.01 -2.69
C ARG A 204 4.10 19.81 -1.37
N MET A 205 2.95 20.39 -0.99
CA MET A 205 2.76 21.16 0.24
C MET A 205 1.58 20.62 1.08
N PRO A 206 1.67 19.38 1.60
CA PRO A 206 0.56 18.68 2.25
C PRO A 206 -0.07 19.44 3.42
N GLN A 207 0.72 20.25 4.12
CA GLN A 207 0.30 21.08 5.24
C GLN A 207 -0.76 22.14 4.89
N LEU A 208 -0.98 22.42 3.61
CA LEU A 208 -1.91 23.46 3.19
C LEU A 208 -3.33 22.94 2.87
N TYR A 209 -3.58 21.62 2.89
CA TYR A 209 -4.85 21.03 2.41
C TYR A 209 -5.98 20.96 3.42
N PHE A 210 -5.67 20.58 4.65
CA PHE A 210 -6.68 20.48 5.70
C PHE A 210 -6.33 21.54 6.72
N ARG A 211 -6.83 22.76 6.53
CA ARG A 211 -6.58 23.83 7.48
C ARG A 211 -7.70 23.89 8.52
N PRO A 212 -7.39 24.14 9.80
CA PRO A 212 -8.38 24.20 10.87
C PRO A 212 -9.58 25.13 10.57
N HIS A 213 -9.33 26.28 9.92
CA HIS A 213 -10.38 27.22 9.55
C HIS A 213 -11.35 26.67 8.48
N GLU A 214 -10.84 26.16 7.36
CA GLU A 214 -11.61 25.49 6.29
C GLU A 214 -12.42 24.30 6.83
N LEU A 215 -11.82 23.49 7.70
CA LEU A 215 -12.55 22.41 8.36
C LEU A 215 -13.64 22.94 9.29
N SER A 216 -13.41 24.04 9.99
CA SER A 216 -14.45 24.65 10.81
C SER A 216 -15.61 25.15 9.95
N GLU A 217 -15.34 25.81 8.82
CA GLU A 217 -16.36 26.27 7.88
C GLU A 217 -17.17 25.11 7.29
N GLU A 218 -16.51 24.02 6.87
CA GLU A 218 -17.17 22.80 6.36
C GLU A 218 -18.20 22.26 7.37
N TYR A 219 -17.79 22.15 8.64
CA TYR A 219 -18.64 21.55 9.68
C TYR A 219 -19.50 22.58 10.43
N GLU A 220 -19.40 23.89 10.16
CA GLU A 220 -20.10 24.95 10.89
C GLU A 220 -21.63 24.76 10.94
N PRO A 221 -22.33 24.36 9.85
CA PRO A 221 -23.78 24.20 9.86
C PRO A 221 -24.29 23.03 10.70
N LEU A 222 -23.42 22.10 11.10
CA LEU A 222 -23.80 20.89 11.84
C LEU A 222 -24.09 21.20 13.30
N MET A 223 -25.32 20.96 13.74
CA MET A 223 -25.66 20.94 15.17
C MET A 223 -25.40 19.55 15.74
N MET A 224 -24.61 19.49 16.81
CA MET A 224 -24.18 18.26 17.48
C MET A 224 -24.61 18.27 18.94
N TYR A 225 -25.20 17.16 19.38
CA TYR A 225 -25.81 17.02 20.71
C TYR A 225 -25.14 15.85 21.45
N PRO A 226 -24.40 16.07 22.54
CA PRO A 226 -23.73 14.99 23.26
C PRO A 226 -24.70 13.92 23.79
N GLU A 227 -25.96 14.29 24.04
CA GLU A 227 -27.01 13.41 24.55
C GLU A 227 -27.73 12.59 23.46
N SER A 228 -27.59 12.94 22.17
CA SER A 228 -28.44 12.38 21.10
C SER A 228 -27.67 11.86 19.89
N TYR A 229 -27.19 10.62 20.01
CA TYR A 229 -26.54 9.89 18.91
C TYR A 229 -27.39 9.84 17.62
N LYS A 230 -28.67 9.48 17.71
CA LYS A 230 -29.54 9.33 16.52
C LYS A 230 -29.72 10.65 15.77
N HIS A 231 -29.82 11.77 16.49
CA HIS A 231 -29.94 13.08 15.87
C HIS A 231 -28.63 13.48 15.18
N ASN A 232 -27.49 13.23 15.83
CA ASN A 232 -26.18 13.47 15.25
C ASN A 232 -25.95 12.69 13.96
N VAL A 233 -26.25 11.37 13.96
CA VAL A 233 -26.15 10.54 12.75
C VAL A 233 -27.01 11.12 11.62
N ARG A 234 -28.26 11.50 11.91
CA ARG A 234 -29.15 12.11 10.89
C ARG A 234 -28.58 13.41 10.33
N ASN A 235 -28.05 14.28 11.19
CA ASN A 235 -27.46 15.55 10.75
C ASN A 235 -26.21 15.33 9.91
N LEU A 236 -25.34 14.40 10.32
CA LEU A 236 -24.13 14.03 9.59
C LEU A 236 -24.46 13.42 8.22
N GLU A 237 -25.44 12.51 8.14
CA GLU A 237 -25.92 11.96 6.87
C GLU A 237 -26.47 13.04 5.93
N LEU A 238 -27.23 14.00 6.46
CA LEU A 238 -27.75 15.12 5.67
C LEU A 238 -26.62 16.04 5.19
N HIS A 239 -25.65 16.33 6.05
CA HIS A 239 -24.49 17.14 5.71
C HIS A 239 -23.64 16.48 4.62
N ARG A 240 -23.29 15.19 4.76
CA ARG A 240 -22.56 14.44 3.74
C ARG A 240 -23.24 14.55 2.37
N ARG A 241 -24.56 14.30 2.31
CA ARG A 241 -25.30 14.29 1.03
C ARG A 241 -25.45 15.64 0.35
N ARG A 242 -25.46 16.75 1.11
CA ARG A 242 -25.87 18.06 0.58
C ARG A 242 -24.77 19.12 0.63
N ASN A 243 -23.94 19.08 1.66
CA ASN A 243 -23.10 20.20 2.05
C ASN A 243 -21.62 19.84 2.08
N SER A 244 -21.27 18.55 2.15
CA SER A 244 -19.86 18.19 2.30
C SER A 244 -19.08 18.31 0.99
N THR A 245 -17.98 19.06 1.04
CA THR A 245 -17.05 19.20 -0.08
C THR A 245 -16.21 17.93 -0.28
N TYR A 246 -16.10 17.06 0.73
CA TYR A 246 -15.24 15.88 0.73
C TYR A 246 -15.92 14.58 0.26
N GLU A 247 -17.19 14.61 -0.13
CA GLU A 247 -17.85 13.41 -0.68
C GLU A 247 -17.53 13.18 -2.17
N LEU A 248 -17.26 14.24 -2.93
CA LEU A 248 -16.99 14.17 -4.37
C LEU A 248 -15.89 15.18 -4.76
N GLY A 249 -15.44 15.15 -6.02
CA GLY A 249 -14.58 16.21 -6.54
C GLY A 249 -13.10 16.08 -6.20
N VAL A 250 -12.41 17.22 -6.03
CA VAL A 250 -10.95 17.27 -5.85
C VAL A 250 -10.59 17.00 -4.39
N GLU A 251 -11.39 17.53 -3.48
CA GLU A 251 -11.32 17.41 -2.03
C GLU A 251 -11.41 15.95 -1.59
N ARG A 252 -12.36 15.19 -2.16
CA ARG A 252 -12.44 13.74 -1.98
C ARG A 252 -11.15 13.02 -2.37
N ILE A 253 -10.60 13.32 -3.55
CA ILE A 253 -9.37 12.68 -4.03
C ILE A 253 -8.19 13.02 -3.11
N MET A 254 -8.08 14.28 -2.67
CA MET A 254 -7.03 14.69 -1.73
C MET A 254 -7.15 13.94 -0.39
N LEU A 255 -8.36 13.75 0.11
CA LEU A 255 -8.60 12.97 1.32
C LEU A 255 -8.22 11.50 1.12
N ASP A 256 -8.68 10.86 0.05
CA ASP A 256 -8.36 9.46 -0.23
C ASP A 256 -6.84 9.24 -0.40
N TRP A 257 -6.15 10.15 -1.08
CA TRP A 257 -4.69 10.09 -1.27
C TRP A 257 -3.91 10.34 0.02
N THR A 258 -4.41 11.23 0.88
CA THR A 258 -3.84 11.48 2.21
C THR A 258 -3.94 10.24 3.10
N LEU A 259 -5.11 9.61 3.14
CA LEU A 259 -5.33 8.36 3.87
C LEU A 259 -4.46 7.25 3.33
N TYR A 260 -4.36 7.13 2.00
CA TYR A 260 -3.49 6.15 1.36
C TYR A 260 -2.03 6.35 1.73
N LEU A 261 -1.50 7.57 1.68
CA LEU A 261 -0.12 7.87 2.06
C LEU A 261 0.19 7.48 3.50
N TYR A 262 -0.77 7.69 4.41
CA TYR A 262 -0.65 7.24 5.80
C TYR A 262 -0.62 5.71 5.91
N GLN A 263 -1.48 5.01 5.18
CA GLN A 263 -1.59 3.55 5.20
C GLN A 263 -0.42 2.86 4.48
N SER A 264 0.17 3.52 3.47
CA SER A 264 1.27 2.99 2.67
C SER A 264 2.65 3.23 3.27
N ARG A 265 2.75 3.73 4.51
CA ARG A 265 4.02 4.08 5.13
C ARG A 265 4.96 2.89 5.23
N ASN A 266 6.19 3.07 4.78
CA ASN A 266 7.22 2.04 4.69
C ASN A 266 6.82 0.79 3.86
N MET A 267 5.78 0.85 3.01
CA MET A 267 5.42 -0.27 2.13
C MET A 267 6.41 -0.41 0.95
N PRO A 268 6.60 -1.63 0.42
CA PRO A 268 7.47 -1.87 -0.73
C PRO A 268 6.87 -1.35 -2.04
N MET A 269 7.66 -1.23 -3.11
CA MET A 269 7.12 -0.83 -4.43
C MET A 269 6.13 -1.86 -5.00
N SER A 270 6.26 -3.14 -4.63
CA SER A 270 5.28 -4.19 -4.90
C SER A 270 3.91 -3.93 -4.25
N TYR A 271 3.79 -2.96 -3.35
CA TYR A 271 2.51 -2.44 -2.84
C TYR A 271 1.97 -1.29 -3.68
N TYR A 272 2.80 -0.29 -4.01
CA TYR A 272 2.36 0.92 -4.69
C TYR A 272 1.91 0.72 -6.14
N TYR A 273 2.58 -0.15 -6.89
CA TYR A 273 2.21 -0.38 -8.29
C TYR A 273 0.83 -1.07 -8.46
N PRO A 274 0.51 -2.17 -7.75
CA PRO A 274 -0.78 -2.84 -7.89
C PRO A 274 -1.93 -2.16 -7.13
N THR A 275 -1.68 -1.07 -6.40
CA THR A 275 -2.71 -0.30 -5.70
C THR A 275 -2.82 1.10 -6.31
N LEU A 276 -1.88 2.01 -6.06
CA LEU A 276 -1.93 3.37 -6.58
C LEU A 276 -1.76 3.46 -8.11
N ASN A 277 -0.69 2.89 -8.66
CA ASN A 277 -0.36 3.09 -10.08
C ASN A 277 -1.45 2.50 -11.00
N VAL A 278 -1.99 1.33 -10.66
CA VAL A 278 -3.11 0.76 -11.42
C VAL A 278 -4.36 1.64 -11.35
N HIS A 279 -4.68 2.26 -10.21
CA HIS A 279 -5.80 3.20 -10.12
C HIS A 279 -5.59 4.47 -10.94
N LEU A 280 -4.35 4.96 -11.08
CA LEU A 280 -4.04 6.08 -11.97
C LEU A 280 -4.31 5.71 -13.45
N TRP A 281 -3.85 4.53 -13.88
CA TRP A 281 -4.14 4.03 -15.22
C TRP A 281 -5.62 3.76 -15.45
N MET A 282 -6.33 3.19 -14.48
CA MET A 282 -7.78 3.00 -14.55
C MET A 282 -8.49 4.35 -14.70
N THR A 283 -8.09 5.37 -13.95
CA THR A 283 -8.67 6.71 -14.02
C THR A 283 -8.52 7.32 -15.41
N LEU A 284 -7.33 7.14 -16.02
CA LEU A 284 -7.08 7.55 -17.40
C LEU A 284 -7.97 6.79 -18.39
N TYR A 285 -7.86 5.46 -18.42
CA TYR A 285 -8.58 4.64 -19.41
C TYR A 285 -10.09 4.70 -19.23
N ASN A 286 -10.59 4.86 -18.00
CA ASN A 286 -12.01 5.02 -17.78
C ASN A 286 -12.57 6.29 -18.46
N THR A 287 -11.77 7.35 -18.63
CA THR A 287 -12.21 8.50 -19.44
C THR A 287 -12.00 8.23 -20.91
N THR A 288 -10.80 7.81 -21.32
CA THR A 288 -10.46 7.72 -22.75
C THR A 288 -11.13 6.58 -23.50
N GLU A 289 -11.45 5.45 -22.83
CA GLU A 289 -12.15 4.34 -23.46
C GLU A 289 -13.67 4.59 -23.56
N ARG A 290 -14.23 5.46 -22.71
CA ARG A 290 -15.63 5.90 -22.83
C ARG A 290 -15.85 6.86 -23.98
N ASP A 291 -14.83 7.63 -24.34
CA ASP A 291 -14.86 8.55 -25.47
C ASP A 291 -14.63 7.86 -26.83
N ARG A 292 -14.37 6.55 -26.85
CA ARG A 292 -14.18 5.77 -28.09
C ARG A 292 -15.50 5.44 -28.77
N GLU A 293 -15.44 5.26 -30.08
CA GLU A 293 -16.57 4.79 -30.87
C GLU A 293 -17.08 3.42 -30.37
N PRO A 294 -18.38 3.26 -30.08
CA PRO A 294 -18.96 2.02 -29.54
C PRO A 294 -18.65 0.76 -30.36
N LYS A 295 -18.56 0.90 -31.69
CA LYS A 295 -18.22 -0.21 -32.60
C LYS A 295 -16.86 -0.81 -32.29
N ARG A 296 -15.85 0.03 -32.04
CA ARG A 296 -14.49 -0.42 -31.73
C ARG A 296 -14.42 -1.12 -30.38
N VAL A 297 -15.20 -0.67 -29.40
CA VAL A 297 -15.31 -1.33 -28.09
C VAL A 297 -15.94 -2.71 -28.25
N HIS A 298 -16.96 -2.84 -29.10
CA HIS A 298 -17.60 -4.12 -29.40
C HIS A 298 -16.63 -5.11 -30.07
N GLU A 299 -15.92 -4.68 -31.11
CA GLU A 299 -14.92 -5.50 -31.81
C GLU A 299 -13.83 -6.01 -30.86
N LEU A 300 -13.34 -5.14 -29.96
CA LEU A 300 -12.34 -5.54 -28.96
C LEU A 300 -12.92 -6.51 -27.93
N ALA A 301 -14.16 -6.31 -27.48
CA ALA A 301 -14.83 -7.21 -26.54
C ALA A 301 -15.07 -8.61 -27.13
N GLU A 302 -15.48 -8.69 -28.40
CA GLU A 302 -15.59 -9.95 -29.15
C GLU A 302 -14.24 -10.62 -29.31
N CYS A 303 -13.20 -9.85 -29.65
CA CYS A 303 -11.84 -10.36 -29.77
C CYS A 303 -11.31 -10.93 -28.44
N LEU A 304 -11.63 -10.28 -27.31
CA LEU A 304 -11.26 -10.73 -25.97
C LEU A 304 -12.04 -11.96 -25.48
N LYS A 305 -13.05 -12.43 -26.23
CA LYS A 305 -13.90 -13.58 -25.88
C LYS A 305 -14.48 -13.46 -24.47
N LEU A 306 -14.95 -12.27 -24.12
CA LEU A 306 -15.55 -12.03 -22.81
C LEU A 306 -16.81 -12.90 -22.63
N PRO A 307 -17.21 -13.23 -21.39
CA PRO A 307 -18.40 -14.03 -21.17
C PRO A 307 -19.68 -13.39 -21.75
N PRO A 308 -20.68 -14.18 -22.18
CA PRO A 308 -21.90 -13.69 -22.81
C PRO A 308 -22.63 -12.59 -22.03
N TYR A 309 -22.62 -12.62 -20.70
CA TYR A 309 -23.26 -11.59 -19.86
C TYR A 309 -22.57 -10.22 -19.99
N VAL A 310 -21.26 -10.18 -20.28
CA VAL A 310 -20.52 -8.95 -20.58
C VAL A 310 -20.96 -8.38 -21.93
N HIS A 311 -21.39 -9.23 -22.87
CA HIS A 311 -21.95 -8.78 -24.15
C HIS A 311 -23.37 -8.20 -24.03
N VAL A 312 -24.02 -8.30 -22.88
CA VAL A 312 -25.34 -7.67 -22.68
C VAL A 312 -25.19 -6.23 -22.18
N LEU A 313 -24.05 -5.89 -21.57
CA LEU A 313 -23.82 -4.60 -20.93
C LEU A 313 -22.60 -3.89 -21.53
N ASP A 314 -22.84 -2.83 -22.30
CA ASP A 314 -21.75 -1.99 -22.86
C ASP A 314 -20.78 -1.50 -21.79
N GLU A 315 -21.31 -1.16 -20.63
CA GLU A 315 -20.52 -0.74 -19.47
C GLU A 315 -19.51 -1.81 -19.03
N ALA A 316 -19.92 -3.09 -19.02
CA ALA A 316 -19.04 -4.19 -18.62
C ALA A 316 -17.90 -4.41 -19.63
N ARG A 317 -18.18 -4.20 -20.94
CA ARG A 317 -17.15 -4.25 -21.99
C ARG A 317 -16.11 -3.15 -21.82
N VAL A 318 -16.56 -1.91 -21.62
CA VAL A 318 -15.68 -0.77 -21.41
C VAL A 318 -14.82 -1.01 -20.17
N LEU A 319 -15.42 -1.45 -19.06
CA LEU A 319 -14.68 -1.77 -17.86
C LEU A 319 -13.62 -2.86 -18.10
N ALA A 320 -13.95 -3.96 -18.79
CA ALA A 320 -12.98 -5.00 -19.13
C ALA A 320 -11.74 -4.45 -19.85
N LEU A 321 -11.94 -3.57 -20.84
CA LEU A 321 -10.84 -2.91 -21.55
C LEU A 321 -10.02 -1.99 -20.63
N VAL A 322 -10.69 -1.20 -19.80
CA VAL A 322 -10.06 -0.30 -18.81
C VAL A 322 -9.16 -1.10 -17.87
N TYR A 323 -9.67 -2.18 -17.29
CA TYR A 323 -8.93 -3.01 -16.34
C TYR A 323 -7.77 -3.77 -16.99
N LEU A 324 -7.99 -4.33 -18.17
CA LEU A 324 -6.94 -4.99 -18.96
C LEU A 324 -5.77 -4.03 -19.23
N LYS A 325 -6.06 -2.85 -19.78
CA LYS A 325 -5.04 -1.83 -20.08
C LYS A 325 -4.35 -1.32 -18.83
N ALA A 326 -5.12 -1.06 -17.77
CA ALA A 326 -4.57 -0.55 -16.53
C ALA A 326 -3.61 -1.56 -15.88
N PHE A 327 -3.98 -2.84 -15.85
CA PHE A 327 -3.09 -3.89 -15.37
C PHE A 327 -1.83 -4.00 -16.24
N GLN A 328 -1.98 -4.06 -17.56
CA GLN A 328 -0.83 -4.21 -18.47
C GLN A 328 0.18 -3.08 -18.31
N ASN A 329 -0.28 -1.83 -18.23
CA ASN A 329 0.60 -0.68 -18.03
C ASN A 329 1.21 -0.67 -16.62
N ALA A 330 0.43 -0.99 -15.58
CA ALA A 330 0.97 -1.08 -14.22
C ALA A 330 2.03 -2.18 -14.08
N TRP A 331 1.83 -3.33 -14.74
CA TRP A 331 2.82 -4.40 -14.78
C TRP A 331 4.07 -4.00 -15.57
N VAL A 332 3.93 -3.33 -16.72
CA VAL A 332 5.07 -2.82 -17.49
C VAL A 332 5.87 -1.80 -16.67
N ASP A 333 5.17 -0.93 -15.95
CA ASP A 333 5.78 0.07 -15.08
C ASP A 333 6.56 -0.58 -13.95
N TYR A 334 5.95 -1.55 -13.26
CA TYR A 334 6.60 -2.29 -12.19
C TYR A 334 7.76 -3.15 -12.69
N SER A 335 7.57 -3.86 -13.80
CA SER A 335 8.59 -4.65 -14.47
C SER A 335 9.80 -3.80 -14.86
N THR A 336 9.57 -2.56 -15.29
CA THR A 336 10.65 -1.61 -15.59
C THR A 336 11.37 -1.17 -14.33
N TRP A 337 10.66 -1.01 -13.21
CA TRP A 337 11.27 -0.66 -11.92
C TRP A 337 12.16 -1.78 -11.36
N ILE A 338 11.75 -3.05 -11.51
CA ILE A 338 12.52 -4.23 -11.05
C ILE A 338 13.55 -4.73 -12.07
N LYS A 339 13.74 -4.05 -13.21
CA LYS A 339 14.70 -4.53 -14.23
C LYS A 339 16.10 -4.62 -13.60
N PRO A 340 16.80 -5.75 -13.75
CA PRO A 340 18.11 -5.95 -13.18
C PRO A 340 19.17 -5.31 -14.07
N ASP A 341 19.20 -3.98 -14.15
CA ASP A 341 20.43 -3.30 -14.49
C ASP A 341 21.36 -3.40 -13.28
N ARG A 342 22.52 -4.08 -13.45
CA ARG A 342 23.44 -4.52 -12.38
C ARG A 342 23.96 -3.42 -11.42
N ALA A 343 23.60 -2.16 -11.65
CA ALA A 343 24.00 -1.01 -10.85
C ALA A 343 22.82 -0.18 -10.31
N SER A 344 21.56 -0.60 -10.48
CA SER A 344 20.44 0.16 -9.94
C SER A 344 20.18 -0.16 -8.47
N ILE A 345 19.95 0.91 -7.71
CA ILE A 345 19.49 0.87 -6.32
C ILE A 345 18.18 0.06 -6.20
N ASN A 346 17.32 0.11 -7.24
CA ASN A 346 16.05 -0.62 -7.25
C ASN A 346 16.25 -2.13 -7.20
N ASN A 347 17.22 -2.67 -7.94
CA ASN A 347 17.50 -4.10 -7.94
C ASN A 347 18.05 -4.57 -6.57
N GLU A 348 18.91 -3.77 -5.92
CA GLU A 348 19.38 -4.07 -4.56
C GLU A 348 18.24 -4.11 -3.53
N ILE A 349 17.30 -3.14 -3.61
CA ILE A 349 16.10 -3.12 -2.77
C ILE A 349 15.24 -4.35 -3.05
N TYR A 350 14.95 -4.64 -4.33
CA TYR A 350 14.10 -5.75 -4.74
C TYR A 350 14.62 -7.11 -4.26
N GLU A 351 15.93 -7.36 -4.42
CA GLU A 351 16.56 -8.61 -3.97
C GLU A 351 16.55 -8.72 -2.44
N HIS A 352 16.83 -7.64 -1.72
CA HIS A 352 16.78 -7.65 -0.26
C HIS A 352 15.36 -7.95 0.27
N GLU A 353 14.35 -7.30 -0.29
CA GLU A 353 12.94 -7.55 0.05
C GLU A 353 12.55 -9.01 -0.25
N ASN A 354 12.99 -9.57 -1.38
CA ASN A 354 12.75 -10.97 -1.72
C ASN A 354 13.39 -11.94 -0.71
N ARG A 355 14.59 -11.63 -0.17
CA ARG A 355 15.19 -12.44 0.90
C ARG A 355 14.29 -12.51 2.13
N ILE A 356 13.65 -11.40 2.52
CA ILE A 356 12.71 -11.37 3.65
C ILE A 356 11.43 -12.16 3.31
N LEU A 357 10.84 -11.90 2.14
CA LEU A 357 9.59 -12.52 1.70
C LEU A 357 9.70 -14.04 1.51
N SER A 358 10.88 -14.54 1.11
CA SER A 358 11.13 -15.96 0.88
C SER A 358 10.83 -16.84 2.10
N ARG A 359 10.99 -16.30 3.32
CA ARG A 359 10.65 -16.96 4.58
C ARG A 359 9.17 -17.33 4.69
N TYR A 360 8.32 -16.65 3.92
CA TYR A 360 6.87 -16.84 3.85
C TYR A 360 6.42 -17.50 2.53
N LYS A 361 7.34 -18.06 1.73
CA LYS A 361 7.09 -18.59 0.38
C LYS A 361 6.51 -17.53 -0.59
N LEU A 362 6.81 -16.26 -0.33
CA LEU A 362 6.44 -15.11 -1.13
C LEU A 362 7.67 -14.52 -1.82
N ASP A 363 7.42 -13.77 -2.87
CA ASP A 363 8.36 -12.85 -3.49
C ASP A 363 7.58 -11.59 -3.88
N ASN A 364 8.30 -10.55 -4.31
CA ASN A 364 7.72 -9.27 -4.66
C ASN A 364 6.73 -9.35 -5.84
N LYS A 365 6.89 -10.29 -6.78
CA LYS A 365 5.92 -10.50 -7.88
C LYS A 365 4.63 -11.13 -7.36
N LYS A 366 4.72 -12.15 -6.50
CA LYS A 366 3.56 -12.75 -5.81
C LYS A 366 2.81 -11.70 -5.00
N VAL A 367 3.54 -10.86 -4.25
CA VAL A 367 2.94 -9.74 -3.50
C VAL A 367 2.19 -8.82 -4.48
N PHE A 368 2.80 -8.45 -5.60
CA PHE A 368 2.12 -7.62 -6.62
C PHE A 368 0.78 -8.23 -7.06
N PHE A 369 0.78 -9.50 -7.50
CA PHE A 369 -0.43 -10.13 -8.04
C PHE A 369 -1.51 -10.35 -6.97
N ILE A 370 -1.12 -10.75 -5.76
CA ILE A 370 -2.05 -10.92 -4.64
C ILE A 370 -2.71 -9.58 -4.29
N LEU A 371 -1.92 -8.50 -4.19
CA LEU A 371 -2.47 -7.18 -3.88
C LEU A 371 -3.35 -6.65 -5.01
N TYR A 372 -2.94 -6.83 -6.27
CA TYR A 372 -3.75 -6.45 -7.43
C TYR A 372 -5.13 -7.13 -7.37
N ALA A 373 -5.15 -8.45 -7.19
CA ALA A 373 -6.38 -9.21 -7.20
C ALA A 373 -7.30 -8.88 -6.02
N ARG A 374 -6.71 -8.59 -4.86
CA ARG A 374 -7.44 -8.20 -3.65
C ARG A 374 -8.25 -6.92 -3.79
N ASN A 375 -7.85 -6.01 -4.69
CA ASN A 375 -8.65 -4.81 -4.97
C ASN A 375 -10.07 -5.15 -5.46
N PHE A 376 -10.29 -6.39 -5.90
CA PHE A 376 -11.51 -6.79 -6.58
C PHE A 376 -12.35 -7.83 -5.85
N CYS A 377 -11.96 -8.25 -4.65
CA CYS A 377 -12.67 -9.32 -3.93
C CYS A 377 -14.16 -9.01 -3.68
N GLU A 378 -14.51 -7.74 -3.46
CA GLU A 378 -15.88 -7.29 -3.16
C GLU A 378 -16.85 -7.43 -4.35
N PHE A 379 -16.34 -7.53 -5.58
CA PHE A 379 -17.17 -7.64 -6.78
C PHE A 379 -17.60 -9.07 -7.11
N GLY A 380 -17.18 -10.05 -6.31
CA GLY A 380 -17.51 -11.45 -6.52
C GLY A 380 -16.63 -12.16 -7.55
N LYS A 381 -16.68 -13.50 -7.52
CA LYS A 381 -15.82 -14.38 -8.30
C LYS A 381 -15.95 -14.18 -9.81
N GLU A 382 -17.18 -14.15 -10.31
CA GLU A 382 -17.46 -14.15 -11.74
C GLU A 382 -16.95 -12.87 -12.45
N LEU A 383 -17.16 -11.69 -11.85
CA LEU A 383 -16.61 -10.44 -12.39
C LEU A 383 -15.09 -10.39 -12.23
N SER A 384 -14.57 -10.81 -11.08
CA SER A 384 -13.12 -10.78 -10.82
C SER A 384 -12.34 -11.66 -11.79
N GLU A 385 -12.74 -12.92 -11.95
CA GLU A 385 -12.03 -13.89 -12.77
C GLU A 385 -12.10 -13.56 -14.27
N ASN A 386 -13.21 -12.99 -14.74
CA ASN A 386 -13.44 -12.81 -16.17
C ASN A 386 -13.20 -11.38 -16.69
N ILE A 387 -13.18 -10.39 -15.80
CA ILE A 387 -13.03 -8.98 -16.17
C ILE A 387 -11.76 -8.41 -15.55
N PHE A 388 -11.66 -8.43 -14.22
CA PHE A 388 -10.58 -7.74 -13.52
C PHE A 388 -9.25 -8.50 -13.61
N TYR A 389 -9.27 -9.82 -13.63
CA TYR A 389 -8.06 -10.66 -13.69
C TYR A 389 -7.63 -10.99 -15.12
N LEU A 390 -8.31 -10.48 -16.14
CA LEU A 390 -8.03 -10.80 -17.54
C LEU A 390 -6.58 -10.49 -17.92
N GLY A 391 -6.10 -9.29 -17.59
CA GLY A 391 -4.71 -8.91 -17.87
C GLY A 391 -3.69 -9.78 -17.13
N MET A 392 -4.03 -10.21 -15.91
CA MET A 392 -3.19 -11.06 -15.08
C MET A 392 -3.12 -12.49 -15.62
N LYS A 393 -4.23 -13.06 -16.08
CA LYS A 393 -4.28 -14.40 -16.70
C LYS A 393 -3.50 -14.49 -18.01
N GLN A 394 -3.43 -13.38 -18.76
CA GLN A 394 -2.62 -13.25 -19.98
C GLN A 394 -1.13 -12.95 -19.71
N ASN A 395 -0.76 -12.78 -18.43
CA ASN A 395 0.60 -12.42 -18.04
C ASN A 395 1.44 -13.67 -17.75
N ARG A 396 2.54 -13.83 -18.47
CA ARG A 396 3.46 -14.96 -18.27
C ARG A 396 4.12 -14.95 -16.88
N ASP A 397 4.51 -13.79 -16.37
CA ASP A 397 5.10 -13.70 -15.03
C ASP A 397 4.13 -14.12 -13.93
N PHE A 398 2.81 -13.95 -14.13
CA PHE A 398 1.81 -14.49 -13.21
C PHE A 398 1.83 -16.02 -13.22
N ALA A 399 1.79 -16.64 -14.41
CA ALA A 399 1.87 -18.09 -14.55
C ALA A 399 3.16 -18.65 -13.94
N ASP A 400 4.30 -18.02 -14.21
CA ASP A 400 5.60 -18.40 -13.68
C ASP A 400 5.67 -18.21 -12.14
N SER A 401 5.10 -17.14 -11.60
CA SER A 401 5.10 -16.87 -10.14
C SER A 401 4.27 -17.88 -9.35
N PHE A 402 3.22 -18.47 -9.92
CA PHE A 402 2.35 -19.42 -9.22
C PHE A 402 2.47 -20.85 -9.76
N ASP A 403 3.54 -21.15 -10.52
CA ASP A 403 3.84 -22.47 -11.08
C ASP A 403 2.67 -23.06 -11.89
N CYS A 404 1.98 -22.22 -12.67
CA CYS A 404 0.87 -22.66 -13.49
C CYS A 404 1.36 -23.50 -14.68
N VAL A 405 0.94 -24.77 -14.72
CA VAL A 405 1.35 -25.76 -15.75
C VAL A 405 0.71 -25.49 -17.12
N PHE A 406 -0.33 -24.66 -17.17
CA PHE A 406 -1.01 -24.30 -18.42
C PHE A 406 -0.22 -23.22 -19.17
N ALA A 407 -0.19 -23.32 -20.50
CA ALA A 407 0.26 -22.20 -21.31
C ALA A 407 -0.61 -20.97 -20.93
N PRO A 408 -0.01 -19.80 -20.63
CA PRO A 408 -0.80 -18.59 -20.40
C PRO A 408 -1.77 -18.44 -21.55
N GLU A 409 -3.01 -18.04 -21.26
CA GLU A 409 -4.02 -17.85 -22.30
C GLU A 409 -3.37 -17.05 -23.43
N PRO A 410 -3.33 -17.59 -24.67
CA PRO A 410 -2.57 -16.97 -25.74
C PRO A 410 -3.03 -15.53 -25.82
N ARG A 411 -2.08 -14.58 -25.80
CA ARG A 411 -2.40 -13.16 -26.00
C ARG A 411 -3.26 -13.11 -27.25
N LEU A 412 -4.54 -12.83 -27.04
CA LEU A 412 -5.45 -12.71 -28.16
C LEU A 412 -4.85 -11.56 -29.00
N PRO A 413 -4.72 -11.71 -30.34
CA PRO A 413 -4.09 -10.70 -31.21
C PRO A 413 -4.92 -9.42 -31.33
N CYS A 414 -5.72 -9.12 -30.32
CA CYS A 414 -6.44 -7.89 -30.11
C CYS A 414 -5.40 -6.81 -29.79
N ASN A 415 -5.19 -5.88 -30.71
CA ASN A 415 -4.42 -4.66 -30.45
C ASN A 415 -5.27 -3.75 -29.55
N VAL A 416 -5.21 -4.00 -28.24
CA VAL A 416 -5.97 -3.28 -27.19
C VAL A 416 -5.34 -1.94 -26.87
#